data_AF-A0A0B2AGM3-F1
#
_entry.id   AF-A0A0B2AGM3-F1
#
_cell.length_a   1.000
_cell.length_b   1.000
_cell.length_c   1.000
_cell.angle_alpha   90.00
_cell.angle_beta   90.00
_cell.angle_gamma   90.00
#
_symmetry.space_group_name_H-M   'P 1'
#
loop_
_entity.id
_entity.type
_entity.pdbx_description
1 polymer ?
#
loop_
_entity_poly.entity_id
_entity_poly.type
_entity_poly.pdbx_seq_one_letter_code
_entity_poly.pdbx_strand_id
1 'polypeptide(L)'
;MPRESYNVRVLRTKALASLRTGITAFNGLDSDGRVTIVLLCVQHSFEMLLKAILDFKKARVFDKKSQKSISLENAIRLCQQLDGVQLTDEEAGTIRVLDSLRDAEQHWHVVVDEGLLYLNVRAAVTLFDTLLRRVFDERLADHLPSRVLPISSEPPQSLDLLVDREFERIAELLKPGRRASAEAMGRIRSLLATEALADPDAAEISEADVRRVARGIREGKERQQVFPKLTGFSSDVQGAGLT
;
A
#
# COMPACT_ATOMS: atom_id res chain seq x y z
N MET A 1 7.14 0.02 -33.62
CA MET A 1 7.09 -0.54 -32.26
C MET A 1 6.94 -2.05 -32.35
N PRO A 2 7.72 -2.86 -31.61
CA PRO A 2 7.49 -4.29 -31.56
C PRO A 2 6.06 -4.58 -31.08
N ARG A 3 5.39 -5.56 -31.70
CA ARG A 3 4.03 -5.96 -31.31
C ARG A 3 4.07 -6.44 -29.86
N GLU A 4 3.35 -5.73 -28.99
CA GLU A 4 3.13 -6.11 -27.60
C GLU A 4 2.56 -7.54 -27.53
N SER A 5 3.09 -8.37 -26.62
CA SER A 5 2.62 -9.74 -26.44
C SER A 5 1.15 -9.76 -25.97
N TYR A 6 0.43 -10.83 -26.26
CA TYR A 6 -0.93 -11.01 -25.74
C TYR A 6 -0.97 -10.95 -24.21
N ASN A 7 0.02 -11.57 -23.55
CA ASN A 7 0.12 -11.62 -22.09
C ASN A 7 0.27 -10.23 -21.48
N VAL A 8 1.18 -9.39 -22.00
CA VAL A 8 1.38 -8.02 -21.51
C VAL A 8 0.06 -7.25 -21.59
N ARG A 9 -0.63 -7.32 -22.73
CA ARG A 9 -1.89 -6.61 -22.95
C ARG A 9 -2.97 -7.03 -21.95
N VAL A 10 -3.12 -8.34 -21.72
CA VAL A 10 -4.12 -8.90 -20.79
C VAL A 10 -3.79 -8.53 -19.34
N LEU A 11 -2.53 -8.69 -18.91
CA LEU A 11 -2.10 -8.35 -17.56
C LEU A 11 -2.26 -6.85 -17.28
N ARG A 12 -1.88 -6.00 -18.24
CA ARG A 12 -2.05 -4.54 -18.11
C ARG A 12 -3.53 -4.14 -18.06
N THR A 13 -4.38 -4.76 -18.89
CA THR A 13 -5.84 -4.54 -18.84
C THR A 13 -6.40 -4.93 -17.47
N LYS A 14 -5.99 -6.07 -16.92
CA LYS A 14 -6.37 -6.51 -15.57
C LYS A 14 -5.88 -5.53 -14.51
N ALA A 15 -4.62 -5.09 -14.59
CA ALA A 15 -4.05 -4.12 -13.67
C ALA A 15 -4.88 -2.82 -13.61
N LEU A 16 -5.18 -2.25 -14.79
CA LEU A 16 -6.02 -1.05 -14.91
C LEU A 16 -7.44 -1.28 -14.38
N ALA A 17 -8.06 -2.40 -14.71
CA ALA A 17 -9.40 -2.74 -14.22
C ALA A 17 -9.43 -2.86 -12.69
N SER A 18 -8.45 -3.52 -12.09
CA SER A 18 -8.33 -3.65 -10.64
C SER A 18 -8.08 -2.31 -9.97
N LEU A 19 -7.20 -1.47 -10.52
CA LEU A 19 -6.99 -0.12 -9.99
C LEU A 19 -8.29 0.70 -10.02
N ARG A 20 -9.06 0.62 -11.11
CA ARG A 20 -10.37 1.29 -11.24
C ARG A 20 -11.37 0.83 -10.19
N THR A 21 -11.45 -0.47 -9.94
CA THR A 21 -12.31 -1.01 -8.89
C THR A 21 -11.89 -0.51 -7.51
N GLY A 22 -10.58 -0.51 -7.21
CA GLY A 22 -10.04 0.01 -5.96
C GLY A 22 -10.37 1.49 -5.74
N ILE A 23 -10.16 2.33 -6.75
CA ILE A 23 -10.51 3.77 -6.68
C ILE A 23 -12.02 3.98 -6.54
N THR A 24 -12.83 3.20 -7.26
CA THR A 24 -14.30 3.30 -7.18
C THR A 24 -14.79 2.94 -5.79
N ALA A 25 -14.24 1.88 -5.19
CA ALA A 25 -14.54 1.51 -3.82
C ALA A 25 -14.09 2.61 -2.84
N PHE A 26 -12.87 3.13 -3.00
CA PHE A 26 -12.35 4.19 -2.13
C PHE A 26 -13.27 5.43 -2.10
N ASN A 27 -13.70 5.89 -3.27
CA ASN A 27 -14.60 7.04 -3.43
C ASN A 27 -16.09 6.69 -3.17
N GLY A 28 -16.40 5.44 -2.90
CA GLY A 28 -17.75 4.99 -2.59
C GLY A 28 -18.24 5.54 -1.25
N LEU A 29 -19.55 5.69 -1.10
CA LEU A 29 -20.17 6.15 0.15
C LEU A 29 -20.45 5.01 1.13
N ASP A 30 -20.33 3.77 0.67
CA ASP A 30 -20.52 2.60 1.52
C ASP A 30 -19.28 2.39 2.41
N SER A 31 -19.51 2.05 3.67
CA SER A 31 -18.44 1.75 4.63
C SER A 31 -18.19 0.25 4.74
N ASP A 32 -19.20 -0.59 4.46
CA ASP A 32 -19.13 -2.02 4.70
C ASP A 32 -18.30 -2.70 3.60
N GLY A 33 -17.21 -3.36 4.01
CA GLY A 33 -16.28 -4.04 3.08
C GLY A 33 -15.49 -3.11 2.16
N ARG A 34 -15.62 -1.78 2.28
CA ARG A 34 -14.93 -0.81 1.42
C ARG A 34 -13.42 -0.96 1.51
N VAL A 35 -12.86 -0.96 2.72
CA VAL A 35 -11.41 -1.10 2.95
C VAL A 35 -10.90 -2.41 2.36
N THR A 36 -11.63 -3.50 2.56
CA THR A 36 -11.34 -4.81 1.97
C THR A 36 -11.22 -4.73 0.45
N ILE A 37 -12.22 -4.17 -0.23
CA ILE A 37 -12.22 -4.06 -1.70
C ILE A 37 -11.07 -3.18 -2.18
N VAL A 38 -10.82 -2.04 -1.51
CA VAL A 38 -9.71 -1.13 -1.83
C VAL A 38 -8.37 -1.88 -1.76
N LEU A 39 -8.07 -2.51 -0.63
CA LEU A 39 -6.79 -3.19 -0.42
C LEU A 39 -6.60 -4.35 -1.39
N LEU A 40 -7.61 -5.21 -1.58
CA LEU A 40 -7.55 -6.33 -2.52
C LEU A 40 -7.32 -5.85 -3.96
N CYS A 41 -8.08 -4.85 -4.41
CA CYS A 41 -8.02 -4.40 -5.79
C CYS A 41 -6.76 -3.60 -6.11
N VAL A 42 -6.30 -2.74 -5.19
CA VAL A 42 -5.09 -1.94 -5.40
C VAL A 42 -3.84 -2.83 -5.34
N GLN A 43 -3.73 -3.77 -4.38
CA GLN A 43 -2.63 -4.74 -4.34
C GLN A 43 -2.60 -5.59 -5.63
N HIS A 44 -3.75 -6.13 -6.04
CA HIS A 44 -3.84 -6.94 -7.25
C HIS A 44 -3.46 -6.15 -8.50
N SER A 45 -3.78 -4.84 -8.55
CA SER A 45 -3.40 -3.98 -9.66
C SER A 45 -1.88 -3.91 -9.85
N PHE A 46 -1.11 -3.79 -8.76
CA PHE A 46 0.34 -3.79 -8.80
C PHE A 46 0.91 -5.15 -9.18
N GLU A 47 0.36 -6.24 -8.65
CA GLU A 47 0.82 -7.58 -9.01
C GLU A 47 0.67 -7.85 -10.51
N MET A 48 -0.46 -7.44 -11.10
CA MET A 48 -0.67 -7.56 -12.55
C MET A 48 0.22 -6.61 -13.35
N LEU A 49 0.40 -5.37 -12.90
CA LEU A 49 1.25 -4.38 -13.58
C LEU A 49 2.72 -4.82 -13.60
N LEU A 50 3.28 -5.21 -12.44
CA LEU A 50 4.69 -5.63 -12.36
C LEU A 50 4.94 -6.89 -13.19
N LYS A 51 4.01 -7.85 -13.19
CA LYS A 51 4.09 -9.03 -14.08
C LYS A 51 4.03 -8.64 -15.56
N ALA A 52 3.20 -7.66 -15.93
CA ALA A 52 3.16 -7.14 -17.30
C ALA A 52 4.48 -6.48 -17.70
N ILE A 53 5.08 -5.69 -16.81
CA ILE A 53 6.39 -5.03 -17.00
C ILE A 53 7.48 -6.09 -17.21
N LEU A 54 7.52 -7.12 -16.36
CA LEU A 54 8.48 -8.21 -16.48
C LEU A 54 8.33 -8.97 -17.81
N ASP A 55 7.11 -9.35 -18.21
CA ASP A 55 6.88 -10.04 -19.50
C ASP A 55 7.24 -9.14 -20.70
N PHE A 56 6.97 -7.84 -20.61
CA PHE A 56 7.33 -6.85 -21.62
C PHE A 56 8.84 -6.75 -21.81
N LYS A 57 9.58 -6.74 -20.70
CA LYS A 57 11.05 -6.73 -20.65
C LYS A 57 11.69 -8.11 -20.83
N LYS A 58 10.90 -9.14 -21.15
CA LYS A 58 11.35 -10.55 -21.33
C LYS A 58 12.00 -11.17 -20.09
N ALA A 59 11.68 -10.64 -18.92
CA ALA A 59 12.02 -11.25 -17.63
C ALA A 59 11.06 -12.39 -17.28
N ARG A 60 11.50 -13.28 -16.38
CA ARG A 60 10.72 -14.47 -16.02
C ARG A 60 9.59 -14.11 -15.05
N VAL A 61 8.35 -14.50 -15.39
CA VAL A 61 7.15 -14.30 -14.56
C VAL A 61 6.60 -15.57 -13.91
N PHE A 62 7.20 -16.73 -14.19
CA PHE A 62 6.85 -18.03 -13.60
C PHE A 62 8.01 -18.59 -12.77
N ASP A 63 7.71 -19.10 -11.58
CA ASP A 63 8.70 -19.78 -10.76
C ASP A 63 9.04 -21.17 -11.35
N LYS A 64 10.33 -21.50 -11.38
CA LYS A 64 10.83 -22.75 -12.00
C LYS A 64 10.38 -24.00 -11.26
N LYS A 65 10.23 -23.93 -9.94
CA LYS A 65 9.95 -25.12 -9.12
C LYS A 65 8.44 -25.39 -9.07
N SER A 66 7.67 -24.37 -8.73
CA SER A 66 6.21 -24.48 -8.57
C SER A 66 5.44 -24.40 -9.89
N GLN A 67 6.06 -23.92 -10.97
CA GLN A 67 5.41 -23.62 -12.25
C GLN A 67 4.23 -22.64 -12.15
N LYS A 68 4.09 -21.95 -11.01
CA LYS A 68 3.09 -20.91 -10.78
C LYS A 68 3.68 -19.54 -11.14
N SER A 69 2.82 -18.55 -11.38
CA SER A 69 3.28 -17.17 -11.51
C SER A 69 3.95 -16.72 -10.20
N ILE A 70 5.00 -15.90 -10.31
CA ILE A 70 5.69 -15.34 -9.14
C ILE A 70 4.75 -14.54 -8.22
N SER A 71 5.08 -14.41 -6.94
CA SER A 71 4.36 -13.54 -6.00
C SER A 71 4.61 -12.06 -6.30
N LEU A 72 3.84 -11.17 -5.65
CA LEU A 72 4.07 -9.72 -5.74
C LEU A 72 5.48 -9.35 -5.24
N GLU A 73 5.91 -9.83 -4.07
CA GLU A 73 7.26 -9.55 -3.55
C GLU A 73 8.37 -10.00 -4.51
N ASN A 74 8.24 -11.17 -5.14
CA ASN A 74 9.20 -11.60 -6.15
C ASN A 74 9.19 -10.68 -7.39
N ALA A 75 8.01 -10.18 -7.80
CA ALA A 75 7.90 -9.23 -8.90
C ALA A 75 8.55 -7.88 -8.55
N ILE A 76 8.38 -7.39 -7.32
CA ILE A 76 9.04 -6.17 -6.81
C ILE A 76 10.56 -6.33 -6.92
N ARG A 77 11.13 -7.40 -6.32
CA ARG A 77 12.57 -7.65 -6.32
C ARG A 77 13.17 -7.71 -7.72
N LEU A 78 12.48 -8.40 -8.64
CA LEU A 78 12.94 -8.47 -10.04
C LEU A 78 12.87 -7.10 -10.72
N CYS A 79 11.82 -6.32 -10.49
CA CYS A 79 11.69 -4.97 -11.05
C CYS A 79 12.69 -3.95 -10.47
N GLN A 80 13.14 -4.12 -9.21
CA GLN A 80 14.23 -3.31 -8.63
C GLN A 80 15.56 -3.55 -9.37
N GLN A 81 15.80 -4.78 -9.82
CA GLN A 81 17.05 -5.18 -10.50
C GLN A 81 17.01 -5.00 -12.02
N LEU A 82 15.86 -4.66 -12.61
CA LEU A 82 15.66 -4.70 -14.06
C LEU A 82 15.93 -3.36 -14.73
N ASP A 83 16.84 -3.36 -15.70
CA ASP A 83 17.22 -2.16 -16.45
C ASP A 83 16.05 -1.50 -17.18
N GLY A 84 15.96 -0.18 -17.02
CA GLY A 84 14.87 0.63 -17.55
C GLY A 84 13.51 0.39 -16.89
N VAL A 85 13.51 -0.22 -15.69
CA VAL A 85 12.39 -0.19 -14.73
C VAL A 85 12.89 0.39 -13.41
N GLN A 86 13.89 -0.27 -12.80
CA GLN A 86 14.61 0.12 -11.58
C GLN A 86 13.68 0.77 -10.54
N LEU A 87 12.78 -0.05 -9.96
CA LEU A 87 11.98 0.40 -8.82
C LEU A 87 12.92 0.90 -7.71
N THR A 88 12.71 2.13 -7.24
CA THR A 88 13.43 2.64 -6.07
C THR A 88 12.95 1.94 -4.80
N ASP A 89 13.70 2.07 -3.71
CA ASP A 89 13.28 1.49 -2.42
C ASP A 89 11.98 2.11 -1.90
N GLU A 90 11.77 3.41 -2.15
CA GLU A 90 10.52 4.12 -1.81
C GLU A 90 9.33 3.63 -2.64
N GLU A 91 9.53 3.42 -3.95
CA GLU A 91 8.51 2.86 -4.83
C GLU A 91 8.16 1.42 -4.42
N ALA A 92 9.16 0.61 -4.12
CA ALA A 92 8.96 -0.75 -3.62
C ALA A 92 8.24 -0.76 -2.26
N GLY A 93 8.64 0.12 -1.34
CA GLY A 93 8.00 0.30 -0.04
C GLY A 93 6.51 0.62 -0.18
N THR A 94 6.14 1.53 -1.09
CA THR A 94 4.73 1.88 -1.36
C THR A 94 3.88 0.66 -1.70
N ILE A 95 4.44 -0.25 -2.50
CA ILE A 95 3.76 -1.48 -2.91
C ILE A 95 3.69 -2.48 -1.74
N ARG A 96 4.77 -2.62 -0.95
CA ARG A 96 4.84 -3.54 0.20
C ARG A 96 3.88 -3.17 1.32
N VAL A 97 3.64 -1.88 1.56
CA VAL A 97 2.63 -1.42 2.53
C VAL A 97 1.25 -1.96 2.13
N LEU A 98 0.88 -1.83 0.85
CA LEU A 98 -0.40 -2.32 0.33
C LEU A 98 -0.52 -3.84 0.43
N ASP A 99 0.55 -4.57 0.13
CA ASP A 99 0.60 -6.03 0.26
C ASP A 99 0.39 -6.46 1.71
N SER A 100 1.09 -5.82 2.65
CA SER A 100 0.98 -6.07 4.10
C SER A 100 -0.41 -5.77 4.64
N LEU A 101 -1.00 -4.64 4.25
CA LEU A 101 -2.37 -4.27 4.65
C LEU A 101 -3.39 -5.27 4.09
N ARG A 102 -3.26 -5.64 2.82
CA ARG A 102 -4.14 -6.61 2.17
C ARG A 102 -4.04 -8.00 2.82
N ASP A 103 -2.84 -8.46 3.14
CA ASP A 103 -2.64 -9.77 3.76
C ASP A 103 -3.22 -9.81 5.18
N ALA A 104 -3.02 -8.75 5.97
CA ALA A 104 -3.63 -8.63 7.29
C ALA A 104 -5.16 -8.64 7.22
N GLU A 105 -5.75 -7.97 6.23
CA GLU A 105 -7.19 -7.95 5.99
C GLU A 105 -7.73 -9.32 5.55
N GLN A 106 -7.03 -10.02 4.65
CA GLN A 106 -7.48 -11.30 4.10
C GLN A 106 -7.35 -12.47 5.09
N HIS A 107 -6.32 -12.45 5.95
CA HIS A 107 -5.98 -13.59 6.79
C HIS A 107 -6.46 -13.46 8.25
N TRP A 108 -6.80 -12.26 8.71
CA TRP A 108 -7.30 -12.08 10.07
C TRP A 108 -8.23 -10.88 10.20
N HIS A 109 -7.67 -9.69 10.45
CA HIS A 109 -8.34 -8.39 10.35
C HIS A 109 -7.28 -7.30 10.52
N VAL A 110 -7.51 -6.17 9.87
CA VAL A 110 -6.78 -4.92 10.09
C VAL A 110 -7.78 -3.80 10.32
N VAL A 111 -7.35 -2.73 10.99
CA VAL A 111 -8.12 -1.48 11.07
C VAL A 111 -7.23 -0.39 10.56
N VAL A 112 -7.62 0.23 9.45
CA VAL A 112 -6.85 1.29 8.78
C VAL A 112 -7.56 2.61 9.01
N ASP A 113 -6.83 3.61 9.51
CA ASP A 113 -7.33 4.97 9.60
C ASP A 113 -7.61 5.54 8.19
N GLU A 114 -8.65 6.35 8.05
CA GLU A 114 -9.07 6.87 6.74
C GLU A 114 -7.98 7.74 6.09
N GLY A 115 -7.29 8.57 6.89
CA GLY A 115 -6.20 9.40 6.40
C GLY A 115 -5.01 8.56 5.92
N LEU A 116 -4.68 7.49 6.66
CA LEU A 116 -3.64 6.54 6.24
C LEU A 116 -4.04 5.77 4.97
N LEU A 117 -5.31 5.34 4.86
CA LEU A 117 -5.82 4.69 3.65
C LEU A 117 -5.72 5.65 2.46
N TYR A 118 -6.16 6.89 2.62
CA TYR A 118 -6.06 7.93 1.59
C TYR A 118 -4.62 8.14 1.12
N LEU A 119 -3.66 8.30 2.04
CA LEU A 119 -2.25 8.50 1.68
C LEU A 119 -1.70 7.31 0.91
N ASN A 120 -1.95 6.09 1.38
CA ASN A 120 -1.48 4.88 0.71
C ASN A 120 -2.08 4.72 -0.69
N VAL A 121 -3.39 4.92 -0.85
CA VAL A 121 -4.06 4.80 -2.16
C VAL A 121 -3.65 5.95 -3.09
N ARG A 122 -3.45 7.17 -2.59
CA ARG A 122 -2.92 8.28 -3.40
C ARG A 122 -1.52 7.97 -3.90
N ALA A 123 -0.61 7.53 -3.02
CA ALA A 123 0.75 7.13 -3.41
C ALA A 123 0.73 5.98 -4.43
N ALA A 124 -0.15 4.99 -4.22
CA ALA A 124 -0.40 3.88 -5.13
C ALA A 124 -0.76 4.36 -6.54
N VAL A 125 -1.73 5.28 -6.67
CA VAL A 125 -2.18 5.80 -7.96
C VAL A 125 -1.09 6.60 -8.67
N THR A 126 -0.35 7.44 -7.94
CA THR A 126 0.79 8.21 -8.48
C THR A 126 1.91 7.29 -8.98
N LEU A 127 2.25 6.26 -8.19
CA LEU A 127 3.26 5.28 -8.59
C LEU A 127 2.80 4.46 -9.79
N PHE A 128 1.54 4.05 -9.83
CA PHE A 128 0.99 3.29 -10.95
C PHE A 128 1.10 4.07 -12.27
N ASP A 129 0.72 5.35 -12.29
CA ASP A 129 0.89 6.24 -13.45
C ASP A 129 2.36 6.39 -13.84
N THR A 130 3.24 6.56 -12.85
CA THR A 130 4.69 6.67 -13.06
C THR A 130 5.25 5.43 -13.75
N LEU A 131 4.88 4.23 -13.30
CA LEU A 131 5.35 2.97 -13.90
C LEU A 131 4.75 2.73 -15.29
N LEU A 132 3.47 3.05 -15.50
CA LEU A 132 2.86 3.03 -16.83
C LEU A 132 3.64 3.91 -17.81
N ARG A 133 3.93 5.14 -17.40
CA ARG A 133 4.65 6.09 -18.24
C ARG A 133 6.09 5.65 -18.48
N ARG A 134 6.78 5.22 -17.44
CA ARG A 134 8.20 4.80 -17.49
C ARG A 134 8.41 3.60 -18.41
N VAL A 135 7.50 2.62 -18.41
CA VAL A 135 7.70 1.35 -19.15
C VAL A 135 6.95 1.30 -20.47
N PHE A 136 5.73 1.83 -20.54
CA PHE A 136 4.84 1.70 -21.69
C PHE A 136 4.60 3.02 -22.43
N ASP A 137 5.12 4.15 -21.92
CA ASP A 137 4.84 5.51 -22.44
C ASP A 137 3.35 5.90 -22.41
N GLU A 138 2.55 5.23 -21.58
CA GLU A 138 1.12 5.50 -21.41
C GLU A 138 0.85 6.30 -20.14
N ARG A 139 -0.23 7.08 -20.12
CA ARG A 139 -0.69 7.77 -18.91
C ARG A 139 -1.96 7.13 -18.39
N LEU A 140 -2.13 7.12 -17.08
CA LEU A 140 -3.35 6.69 -16.43
C LEU A 140 -4.55 7.55 -16.86
N ALA A 141 -4.33 8.83 -17.17
CA ALA A 141 -5.33 9.73 -17.73
C ALA A 141 -5.89 9.29 -19.09
N ASP A 142 -5.17 8.46 -19.84
CA ASP A 142 -5.67 7.88 -21.11
C ASP A 142 -6.66 6.73 -20.86
N HIS A 143 -6.64 6.17 -19.64
CA HIS A 143 -7.43 5.00 -19.23
C HIS A 143 -8.53 5.32 -18.22
N LEU A 144 -8.46 6.47 -17.55
CA LEU A 144 -9.40 6.94 -16.53
C LEU A 144 -10.08 8.25 -16.93
N PRO A 145 -11.35 8.46 -16.55
CA PRO A 145 -11.96 9.79 -16.61
C PRO A 145 -11.20 10.78 -15.72
N SER A 146 -11.20 12.06 -16.09
CA SER A 146 -10.44 13.13 -15.39
C SER A 146 -10.77 13.33 -13.90
N ARG A 147 -11.84 12.70 -13.39
CA ARG A 147 -12.37 12.85 -12.02
C ARG A 147 -12.09 11.67 -11.09
N VAL A 148 -11.28 10.69 -11.50
CA VAL A 148 -11.19 9.37 -10.86
C VAL A 148 -9.92 9.22 -10.05
N LEU A 149 -9.54 10.26 -9.28
CA LEU A 149 -8.50 10.12 -8.25
C LEU A 149 -9.16 9.87 -6.89
N PRO A 150 -8.43 9.34 -5.89
CA PRO A 150 -8.91 9.26 -4.52
C PRO A 150 -9.26 10.65 -3.98
N ILE A 151 -10.45 10.80 -3.42
CA ILE A 151 -10.95 12.07 -2.85
C ILE A 151 -11.20 11.87 -1.36
N SER A 152 -10.70 12.78 -0.54
CA SER A 152 -11.03 12.86 0.89
C SER A 152 -11.76 14.17 1.16
N SER A 153 -12.76 14.12 2.05
CA SER A 153 -13.40 15.31 2.62
C SER A 153 -12.55 15.96 3.70
N GLU A 154 -11.56 15.24 4.24
CA GLU A 154 -10.61 15.77 5.19
C GLU A 154 -9.41 16.40 4.45
N PRO A 155 -8.90 17.56 4.92
CA PRO A 155 -7.69 18.13 4.36
C PRO A 155 -6.52 17.14 4.41
N PRO A 156 -5.69 17.03 3.36
CA PRO A 156 -4.50 16.19 3.40
C PRO A 156 -3.63 16.53 4.61
N GLN A 157 -3.41 15.55 5.47
CA GLN A 157 -2.56 15.67 6.65
C GLN A 157 -1.21 15.03 6.37
N SER A 158 -0.17 15.53 7.04
CA SER A 158 1.15 14.93 6.95
C SER A 158 1.15 13.54 7.60
N LEU A 159 1.97 12.62 7.07
CA LEU A 159 2.07 11.26 7.59
C LEU A 159 2.37 11.22 9.09
N ASP A 160 3.31 12.04 9.57
CA ASP A 160 3.65 12.11 11.00
C ASP A 160 2.43 12.41 11.90
N LEU A 161 1.62 13.40 11.53
CA LEU A 161 0.41 13.77 12.29
C LEU A 161 -0.63 12.65 12.30
N LEU A 162 -0.79 11.94 11.18
CA LEU A 162 -1.72 10.80 11.10
C LEU A 162 -1.23 9.63 11.96
N VAL A 163 0.07 9.33 11.92
CA VAL A 163 0.68 8.31 12.75
C VAL A 163 0.58 8.67 14.24
N ASP A 164 0.85 9.92 14.61
CA ASP A 164 0.74 10.39 15.99
C ASP A 164 -0.71 10.28 16.50
N ARG A 165 -1.70 10.73 15.72
CA ARG A 165 -3.12 10.58 16.06
C ARG A 165 -3.52 9.11 16.23
N GLU A 166 -3.08 8.25 15.32
CA GLU A 166 -3.41 6.82 15.38
C GLU A 166 -2.73 6.15 16.57
N PHE A 167 -1.50 6.54 16.91
CA PHE A 167 -0.80 6.10 18.10
C PHE A 167 -1.55 6.48 19.39
N GLU A 168 -1.99 7.73 19.50
CA GLU A 168 -2.81 8.19 20.63
C GLU A 168 -4.12 7.40 20.74
N ARG A 169 -4.80 7.16 19.61
CA ARG A 169 -6.02 6.35 19.58
C ARG A 169 -5.77 4.92 20.03
N ILE A 170 -4.69 4.29 19.62
CA ILE A 170 -4.29 2.96 20.08
C ILE A 170 -4.06 2.97 21.60
N ALA A 171 -3.36 3.97 22.13
CA ALA A 171 -3.14 4.11 23.57
C ALA A 171 -4.46 4.20 24.35
N GLU A 172 -5.44 4.98 23.85
CA GLU A 172 -6.78 5.08 24.44
C GLU A 172 -7.58 3.76 24.41
N LEU A 173 -7.42 2.95 23.36
CA LEU A 173 -8.07 1.64 23.25
C LEU A 173 -7.43 0.59 24.18
N LEU A 174 -6.14 0.74 24.48
CA LEU A 174 -5.39 -0.17 25.35
C LEU A 174 -5.53 0.13 26.84
N LYS A 175 -6.20 1.22 27.24
CA LYS A 175 -6.49 1.53 28.64
C LYS A 175 -7.31 0.41 29.32
N PRO A 176 -7.09 0.14 30.62
CA PRO A 176 -7.87 -0.84 31.36
C PRO A 176 -9.38 -0.59 31.27
N GLY A 177 -10.18 -1.66 31.19
CA GLY A 177 -11.65 -1.56 31.19
C GLY A 177 -12.30 -1.23 29.85
N ARG A 178 -11.54 -0.86 28.80
CA ARG A 178 -12.10 -0.49 27.48
C ARG A 178 -12.64 -1.67 26.67
N ARG A 179 -12.16 -2.89 26.93
CA ARG A 179 -12.47 -4.12 26.17
C ARG A 179 -12.24 -3.97 24.64
N ALA A 180 -11.33 -3.09 24.23
CA ALA A 180 -11.06 -2.76 22.83
C ALA A 180 -9.66 -3.21 22.35
N SER A 181 -9.06 -4.19 23.03
CA SER A 181 -7.70 -4.64 22.71
C SER A 181 -7.57 -5.27 21.31
N ALA A 182 -8.63 -5.91 20.80
CA ALA A 182 -8.62 -6.49 19.47
C ALA A 182 -8.57 -5.39 18.39
N GLU A 183 -9.38 -4.33 18.53
CA GLU A 183 -9.33 -3.17 17.64
C GLU A 183 -7.95 -2.51 17.68
N ALA A 184 -7.40 -2.29 18.88
CA ALA A 184 -6.05 -1.75 19.04
C ALA A 184 -4.99 -2.59 18.31
N MET A 185 -5.08 -3.93 18.37
CA MET A 185 -4.18 -4.82 17.65
C MET A 185 -4.35 -4.70 16.13
N GLY A 186 -5.58 -4.55 15.62
CA GLY A 186 -5.85 -4.31 14.21
C GLY A 186 -5.22 -3.00 13.71
N ARG A 187 -5.30 -1.93 14.53
CA ARG A 187 -4.68 -0.63 14.25
C ARG A 187 -3.16 -0.67 14.29
N ILE A 188 -2.58 -1.39 15.27
CA ILE A 188 -1.13 -1.61 15.34
C ILE A 188 -0.61 -2.31 14.08
N ARG A 189 -1.34 -3.28 13.52
CA ARG A 189 -0.96 -3.93 12.26
C ARG A 189 -0.87 -2.93 11.11
N SER A 190 -1.79 -1.97 11.03
CA SER A 190 -1.76 -0.92 10.02
C SER A 190 -0.52 0.00 10.16
N LEU A 191 -0.15 0.38 11.38
CA LEU A 191 1.07 1.16 11.61
C LEU A 191 2.35 0.36 11.34
N LEU A 192 2.40 -0.93 11.70
CA LEU A 192 3.53 -1.82 11.36
C LEU A 192 3.65 -2.03 9.84
N ALA A 193 2.53 -2.07 9.11
CA ALA A 193 2.56 -2.11 7.65
C ALA A 193 3.14 -0.83 7.08
N THR A 194 2.82 0.33 7.68
CA THR A 194 3.38 1.62 7.27
C THR A 194 4.89 1.70 7.54
N GLU A 195 5.40 1.04 8.60
CA GLU A 195 6.85 0.91 8.84
C GLU A 195 7.61 0.21 7.73
N ALA A 196 6.94 -0.72 7.02
CA ALA A 196 7.57 -1.43 5.90
C ALA A 196 7.89 -0.51 4.71
N LEU A 197 7.35 0.72 4.66
CA LEU A 197 7.77 1.74 3.70
C LEU A 197 9.27 2.08 3.85
N ALA A 198 9.78 2.01 5.08
CA ALA A 198 11.12 2.46 5.46
C ALA A 198 12.18 1.36 5.45
N ASP A 199 11.78 0.09 5.32
CA ASP A 199 12.68 -1.04 5.42
C ASP A 199 12.41 -2.08 4.33
N PRO A 200 13.27 -2.15 3.29
CA PRO A 200 13.20 -3.16 2.24
C PRO A 200 13.30 -4.61 2.73
N ASP A 201 13.87 -4.81 3.92
CA ASP A 201 14.03 -6.11 4.57
C ASP A 201 12.98 -6.35 5.67
N ALA A 202 11.94 -5.51 5.74
CA ALA A 202 10.85 -5.70 6.70
C ALA A 202 10.25 -7.11 6.55
N ALA A 203 10.45 -7.92 7.59
CA ALA A 203 9.80 -9.24 7.67
C ALA A 203 8.28 -9.07 7.70
N GLU A 204 7.56 -10.12 7.29
CA GLU A 204 6.10 -10.19 7.47
C GLU A 204 5.72 -9.85 8.91
N ILE A 205 4.69 -9.03 9.06
CA ILE A 205 4.23 -8.54 10.36
C ILE A 205 3.74 -9.72 11.19
N SER A 206 4.50 -10.09 12.21
CA SER A 206 4.14 -11.21 13.08
C SER A 206 3.21 -10.76 14.21
N GLU A 207 2.42 -11.69 14.72
CA GLU A 207 1.62 -11.47 15.93
C GLU A 207 2.50 -11.14 17.15
N ALA A 208 3.75 -11.62 17.17
CA ALA A 208 4.71 -11.27 18.21
C ALA A 208 5.09 -9.78 18.17
N ASP A 209 5.25 -9.20 16.97
CA ASP A 209 5.54 -7.78 16.78
C ASP A 209 4.37 -6.91 17.24
N VAL A 210 3.14 -7.29 16.86
CA VAL A 210 1.92 -6.61 17.30
C VAL A 210 1.82 -6.60 18.83
N ARG A 211 2.07 -7.74 19.48
CA ARG A 211 2.04 -7.85 20.95
C ARG A 211 3.17 -7.09 21.62
N ARG A 212 4.37 -7.07 21.03
CA ARG A 212 5.52 -6.28 21.51
C ARG A 212 5.17 -4.80 21.55
N VAL A 213 4.60 -4.27 20.46
CA VAL A 213 4.15 -2.88 20.36
C VAL A 213 3.04 -2.60 21.37
N ALA A 214 1.99 -3.42 21.41
CA ALA A 214 0.88 -3.24 22.34
C ALA A 214 1.34 -3.20 23.80
N ARG A 215 2.30 -4.07 24.18
CA ARG A 215 2.91 -4.05 25.51
C ARG A 215 3.69 -2.75 25.74
N GLY A 216 4.51 -2.32 24.79
CA GLY A 216 5.26 -1.07 24.90
C GLY A 216 4.36 0.14 25.11
N ILE A 217 3.23 0.22 24.40
CA ILE A 217 2.25 1.30 24.58
C ILE A 217 1.62 1.26 25.97
N ARG A 218 1.27 0.07 26.48
CA ARG A 218 0.75 -0.07 27.87
C ARG A 218 1.78 0.31 28.93
N GLU A 219 3.06 0.10 28.65
CA GLU A 219 4.19 0.52 29.50
C GLU A 219 4.48 2.02 29.43
N GLY A 220 3.76 2.78 28.60
CA GLY A 220 3.95 4.22 28.45
C GLY A 220 5.13 4.61 27.58
N LYS A 221 5.62 3.71 26.71
CA LYS A 221 6.69 4.04 25.76
C LYS A 221 6.20 5.02 24.70
N GLU A 222 7.10 5.89 24.27
CA GLU A 222 6.84 6.85 23.21
C GLU A 222 6.74 6.18 21.84
N ARG A 223 6.07 6.84 20.88
CA ARG A 223 5.92 6.36 19.49
C ARG A 223 7.24 5.85 18.93
N GLN A 224 8.29 6.66 19.01
CA GLN A 224 9.60 6.36 18.42
C GLN A 224 10.25 5.11 19.01
N GLN A 225 9.90 4.74 20.24
CA GLN A 225 10.45 3.57 20.92
C GLN A 225 9.75 2.27 20.49
N VAL A 226 8.47 2.35 20.08
CA VAL A 226 7.71 1.16 19.65
C VAL A 226 7.63 1.03 18.13
N PHE A 227 7.69 2.16 17.42
CA PHE A 227 7.72 2.30 15.96
C PHE A 227 8.97 3.09 15.51
N PRO A 228 10.19 2.55 15.66
CA PRO A 228 11.44 3.25 15.36
C PRO A 228 11.66 3.51 13.87
N LYS A 229 10.90 2.88 12.97
CA LYS A 229 11.06 3.06 11.52
C LYS A 229 10.12 4.13 10.95
N LEU A 230 9.14 4.60 11.74
CA LEU A 230 8.27 5.73 11.35
C LEU A 230 8.86 7.10 11.69
N THR A 231 10.02 7.17 12.33
CA THR A 231 10.69 8.44 12.61
C THR A 231 11.36 9.00 11.37
N GLY A 232 11.00 10.23 10.98
CA GLY A 232 11.70 10.99 9.94
C GLY A 232 10.97 11.11 8.58
N PHE A 233 9.76 10.58 8.45
CA PHE A 233 8.95 10.75 7.23
C PHE A 233 8.20 12.07 7.22
N SER A 234 8.86 13.15 6.79
CA SER A 234 8.12 14.35 6.39
C SER A 234 7.47 14.11 5.03
N SER A 235 6.16 13.87 5.01
CA SER A 235 5.41 14.04 3.76
C SER A 235 5.30 15.53 3.47
N ASP A 236 5.96 16.01 2.41
CA ASP A 236 5.75 17.36 1.91
C ASP A 236 4.30 17.47 1.40
N VAL A 237 3.41 17.99 2.23
CA VAL A 237 2.03 18.30 1.81
C VAL A 237 2.08 19.64 1.05
N GLN A 238 2.61 19.63 -0.16
CA GLN A 238 2.46 20.77 -1.06
C GLN A 238 1.04 20.74 -1.65
N GLY A 239 0.17 21.46 -0.97
CA GLY A 239 -1.19 21.77 -1.39
C GLY A 239 -1.60 23.09 -0.76
N ALA A 240 -0.94 24.19 -1.13
CA ALA A 240 -1.50 25.51 -0.89
C ALA A 240 -2.80 25.58 -1.70
N GLY A 241 -3.94 25.46 -1.03
CA GLY A 241 -5.22 25.77 -1.65
C GLY A 241 -5.14 27.18 -2.25
N LEU A 242 -5.66 27.34 -3.47
CA LEU A 242 -5.84 28.67 -4.04
C LEU A 242 -6.80 29.44 -3.12
N THR A 243 -6.31 30.53 -2.52
CA THR A 243 -7.13 31.59 -1.90
C THR A 243 -7.81 32.42 -2.97
#